data_AF-A0A7S0ZGQ4-F1
#
_entry.id   AF-A0A7S0ZGQ4-F1
#
_cell.length_a   1.000
_cell.length_b   1.000
_cell.length_c   1.000
_cell.angle_alpha   90.00
_cell.angle_beta   90.00
_cell.angle_gamma   90.00
#
_symmetry.space_group_name_H-M   'P 1'
#
loop_
_entity.id
_entity.type
_entity.pdbx_description
1 polymer ?
#
loop_
_entity_poly.entity_id
_entity_poly.type
_entity_poly.pdbx_seq_one_letter_code
_entity_poly.pdbx_strand_id
1 'polypeptide(L)'
;ATRIGGLNSIVCVRIRKETQPGNPWLDTDSLKKVHKLLASDASHLLDSDCDSEDFRVLSTQCFVGQPVKLGSFAVLRLAMSAPLSRRCARLLRSGDLESVLDEDELILRKMLLIAASLK
;
A
#
# COMPACT_ATOMS: atom_id res chain seq x y z
N ALA A 1 14.23 -17.98 21.89
CA ALA A 1 14.89 -17.37 20.72
C ALA A 1 13.83 -16.78 19.81
N THR A 2 13.53 -15.48 19.93
CA THR A 2 12.55 -14.83 19.05
C THR A 2 13.26 -14.56 17.72
N ARG A 3 12.91 -15.31 16.67
CA ARG A 3 13.40 -15.00 15.32
C ARG A 3 12.89 -13.61 14.92
N ILE A 4 13.76 -12.61 14.99
CA ILE A 4 13.55 -11.29 14.37
C ILE A 4 13.84 -11.44 12.87
N GLY A 5 13.05 -12.28 12.19
CA GLY A 5 13.23 -12.64 10.77
C GLY A 5 11.93 -12.73 9.98
N GLY A 6 10.80 -12.32 10.59
CA GLY A 6 9.50 -12.16 9.93
C GLY A 6 8.98 -10.72 9.98
N LEU A 7 9.82 -9.79 10.43
CA LEU A 7 9.56 -8.35 10.51
C LEU A 7 10.35 -7.74 9.36
N ASN A 8 9.73 -6.88 8.53
CA ASN A 8 10.26 -6.37 7.24
C ASN A 8 10.08 -7.33 6.06
N SER A 9 8.83 -7.66 5.75
CA SER A 9 8.50 -8.52 4.62
C SER A 9 8.40 -7.71 3.33
N ILE A 10 9.00 -8.21 2.26
CA ILE A 10 8.76 -7.67 0.93
C ILE A 10 7.57 -8.40 0.31
N VAL A 11 6.47 -7.69 0.13
CA VAL A 11 5.24 -8.21 -0.46
C VAL A 11 5.08 -7.68 -1.87
N CYS A 12 4.93 -8.57 -2.85
CA CYS A 12 4.69 -8.19 -4.24
C CYS A 12 3.21 -8.36 -4.57
N VAL A 13 2.52 -7.26 -4.85
CA VAL A 13 1.09 -7.24 -5.13
C VAL A 13 0.83 -6.98 -6.61
N ARG A 14 -0.09 -7.74 -7.20
CA ARG A 14 -0.67 -7.44 -8.52
C ARG A 14 -2.07 -6.88 -8.30
N ILE A 15 -2.41 -5.84 -9.05
CA ILE A 15 -3.70 -5.15 -8.95
C ILE A 15 -4.48 -5.42 -10.25
N ARG A 16 -5.77 -5.74 -10.14
CA ARG A 16 -6.65 -5.93 -11.30
C ARG A 16 -7.43 -4.65 -11.60
N LYS A 17 -7.75 -4.42 -12.88
CA LYS A 17 -8.77 -3.44 -13.29
C LYS A 17 -10.13 -4.11 -13.19
N GLU A 18 -10.89 -3.80 -12.14
CA GLU A 18 -12.22 -4.39 -11.92
C GLU A 18 -13.25 -3.91 -12.96
N THR A 19 -13.00 -2.75 -13.57
CA THR A 19 -13.90 -2.06 -14.51
C THR A 19 -13.85 -2.59 -15.95
N GLN A 20 -12.90 -3.48 -16.29
CA GLN A 20 -12.68 -3.91 -17.67
C GLN A 20 -13.06 -5.39 -17.89
N PRO A 21 -13.75 -5.73 -19.00
CA PRO A 21 -14.10 -7.11 -19.29
C PRO A 21 -12.84 -7.99 -19.36
N GLY A 22 -12.83 -9.08 -18.58
CA GLY A 22 -11.68 -9.96 -18.41
C GLY A 22 -10.75 -9.63 -17.23
N ASN A 23 -11.02 -8.55 -16.48
CA ASN A 23 -10.29 -8.14 -15.28
C ASN A 23 -8.76 -8.17 -15.43
N PRO A 24 -8.21 -7.48 -16.46
CA PRO A 24 -6.78 -7.53 -16.74
C PRO A 24 -5.96 -6.95 -15.59
N TRP A 25 -4.76 -7.48 -15.40
CA TRP A 25 -3.80 -6.97 -14.43
C TRP A 25 -3.23 -5.61 -14.87
N LEU A 26 -2.96 -4.72 -13.92
CA LEU A 26 -2.27 -3.46 -14.21
C LEU A 26 -0.88 -3.70 -14.81
N ASP A 27 -0.57 -2.95 -15.85
CA ASP A 27 0.78 -2.87 -16.43
C ASP A 27 1.69 -1.99 -15.56
N THR A 28 2.96 -1.90 -15.96
CA THR A 28 3.97 -1.14 -15.21
C THR A 28 3.65 0.35 -15.13
N ASP A 29 3.09 0.94 -16.19
CA ASP A 29 2.85 2.39 -16.24
C ASP A 29 1.62 2.78 -15.41
N SER A 30 0.60 1.91 -15.40
CA SER A 30 -0.55 2.03 -14.51
C SER A 30 -0.12 1.89 -13.05
N LEU A 31 0.78 0.96 -12.72
CA LEU A 31 1.33 0.82 -11.37
C LEU A 31 2.18 2.03 -10.93
N LYS A 32 2.89 2.71 -11.85
CA LYS A 32 3.55 3.98 -11.54
C LYS A 32 2.56 5.07 -11.13
N LYS A 33 1.37 5.11 -11.75
CA LYS A 33 0.29 6.03 -11.37
C LYS A 33 -0.23 5.70 -9.97
N VAL A 34 -0.48 4.42 -9.67
CA VAL A 34 -0.89 3.97 -8.32
C VAL A 34 0.14 4.37 -7.28
N HIS A 35 1.42 4.10 -7.55
CA HIS A 35 2.52 4.48 -6.65
C HIS A 35 2.55 6.01 -6.41
N LYS A 36 2.33 6.82 -7.45
CA LYS A 36 2.24 8.28 -7.30
C LYS A 36 1.06 8.70 -6.42
N LEU A 37 -0.10 8.06 -6.58
CA LEU A 37 -1.30 8.34 -5.78
C LEU A 37 -1.15 7.90 -4.32
N LEU A 38 -0.39 6.83 -4.05
CA LEU A 38 -0.05 6.45 -2.67
C LEU A 38 0.76 7.54 -1.98
N ALA A 39 1.75 8.10 -2.69
CA ALA A 39 2.63 9.14 -2.17
C ALA A 39 2.02 10.56 -2.16
N SER A 40 0.82 10.77 -2.69
CA SER A 40 0.13 12.06 -2.73
C SER A 40 -1.20 12.04 -1.96
N ASP A 41 -1.78 13.21 -1.75
CA ASP A 41 -3.20 13.28 -1.39
C ASP A 41 -4.04 12.82 -2.58
N ALA A 42 -4.84 11.78 -2.37
CA ALA A 42 -5.70 11.16 -3.38
C ALA A 42 -7.19 11.29 -3.03
N SER A 43 -7.54 12.16 -2.07
CA SER A 43 -8.93 12.37 -1.62
C SER A 43 -9.87 12.83 -2.75
N HIS A 44 -9.34 13.50 -3.76
CA HIS A 44 -10.06 13.89 -4.98
C HIS A 44 -10.60 12.71 -5.82
N LEU A 45 -10.20 11.47 -5.51
CA LEU A 45 -10.72 10.26 -6.16
C LEU A 45 -12.06 9.79 -5.59
N LEU A 46 -12.48 10.33 -4.44
CA LEU A 46 -13.78 10.04 -3.85
C LEU A 46 -14.85 10.96 -4.41
N ASP A 47 -16.07 10.42 -4.54
CA ASP A 47 -17.25 11.24 -4.77
C ASP A 47 -17.60 12.05 -3.51
N SER A 48 -18.28 13.18 -3.68
CA SER A 48 -18.55 14.15 -2.60
C SER A 48 -19.38 13.62 -1.42
N ASP A 49 -20.04 12.47 -1.59
CA ASP A 49 -20.88 11.82 -0.56
C ASP A 49 -20.16 10.67 0.18
N CYS A 50 -18.83 10.55 0.03
CA CYS A 50 -18.05 9.48 0.62
C CYS A 50 -17.89 9.58 2.16
N ASP A 51 -17.64 8.44 2.80
CA ASP A 51 -17.34 8.35 4.23
C ASP A 51 -16.09 9.19 4.62
N SER A 52 -16.20 9.86 5.77
CA SER A 52 -15.13 10.66 6.37
C SER A 52 -13.85 9.86 6.63
N GLU A 53 -13.97 8.56 6.91
CA GLU A 53 -12.80 7.71 7.15
C GLU A 53 -12.03 7.39 5.86
N ASP A 54 -12.72 7.13 4.76
CA ASP A 54 -12.07 6.89 3.46
C ASP A 54 -11.37 8.16 2.95
N PHE A 55 -11.96 9.33 3.20
CA PHE A 55 -11.32 10.62 2.91
C PHE A 55 -9.99 10.76 3.67
N ARG A 56 -9.99 10.46 4.98
CA ARG A 56 -8.77 10.49 5.80
C ARG A 56 -7.72 9.52 5.27
N VAL A 57 -8.11 8.29 4.93
CA VAL A 57 -7.20 7.30 4.35
C VAL A 57 -6.58 7.80 3.04
N LEU A 58 -7.38 8.32 2.10
CA LEU A 58 -6.87 8.79 0.81
C LEU A 58 -6.03 10.08 0.91
N SER A 59 -6.31 10.94 1.89
CA SER A 59 -5.51 12.14 2.16
C SER A 59 -4.12 11.82 2.74
N THR A 60 -3.95 10.63 3.35
CA THR A 60 -2.71 10.24 4.02
C THR A 60 -1.61 9.89 3.01
N GLN A 61 -0.46 10.56 3.09
CA GLN A 61 0.67 10.27 2.21
C GLN A 61 1.42 9.02 2.66
N CYS A 62 1.47 8.02 1.79
CA CYS A 62 2.14 6.74 2.02
C CYS A 62 3.37 6.65 1.12
N PHE A 63 4.56 6.88 1.68
CA PHE A 63 5.84 6.80 0.96
C PHE A 63 6.36 5.36 0.92
N VAL A 64 5.57 4.47 0.32
CA VAL A 64 5.84 3.04 0.30
C VAL A 64 5.65 2.44 -1.08
N GLY A 65 6.44 1.41 -1.33
CA GLY A 65 6.33 0.61 -2.53
C GLY A 65 7.27 1.02 -3.65
N GLN A 66 7.43 0.11 -4.60
CA GLN A 66 8.13 0.36 -5.85
C GLN A 66 7.45 -0.43 -6.97
N PRO A 67 7.03 0.20 -8.07
CA PRO A 67 6.54 -0.54 -9.23
C PRO A 67 7.71 -1.26 -9.90
N VAL A 68 7.58 -2.58 -10.07
CA VAL A 68 8.61 -3.45 -10.65
C VAL A 68 8.02 -4.27 -11.78
N LYS A 69 8.72 -4.31 -12.92
CA LYS A 69 8.41 -5.24 -14.02
C LYS A 69 9.16 -6.55 -13.78
N LEU A 70 8.44 -7.66 -13.70
CA LEU A 70 8.96 -9.01 -13.51
C LEU A 70 8.63 -9.83 -14.76
N GLY A 71 9.53 -9.80 -15.74
CA GLY A 71 9.34 -10.51 -17.01
C GLY A 71 8.08 -10.03 -17.75
N SER A 72 7.08 -10.91 -17.85
CA SER A 72 5.82 -10.69 -18.56
C SER A 72 4.74 -9.94 -17.75
N PHE A 73 4.95 -9.71 -16.46
CA PHE A 73 3.98 -9.02 -15.60
C PHE A 73 4.62 -7.91 -14.79
N ALA A 74 3.79 -7.10 -14.14
CA ALA A 74 4.22 -6.02 -13.27
C ALA A 74 3.60 -6.18 -11.87
N VAL A 75 4.34 -5.75 -10.85
CA VAL A 75 3.94 -5.81 -9.44
C VAL A 75 4.25 -4.49 -8.75
N LEU A 76 3.49 -4.17 -7.71
CA LEU A 76 3.90 -3.17 -6.73
C LEU A 76 4.58 -3.91 -5.57
N ARG A 77 5.86 -3.64 -5.36
CA ARG A 77 6.69 -4.26 -4.33
C ARG A 77 6.68 -3.39 -3.09
N LEU A 78 6.03 -3.82 -2.03
CA LEU A 78 5.88 -3.11 -0.75
C LEU A 78 6.86 -3.68 0.27
N ALA A 79 7.48 -2.80 1.06
CA ALA A 79 8.24 -3.18 2.24
C ALA A 79 7.33 -3.02 3.46
N MET A 80 6.67 -4.10 3.83
CA MET A 80 5.71 -4.14 4.95
C MET A 80 6.45 -4.27 6.26
N SER A 81 5.94 -3.59 7.28
CA SER A 81 6.52 -3.56 8.62
C SER A 81 7.95 -3.04 8.68
N ALA A 82 8.41 -2.34 7.63
CA ALA A 82 9.76 -1.77 7.52
C ALA A 82 10.16 -0.89 8.73
N PRO A 83 9.26 -0.09 9.34
CA PRO A 83 9.59 0.68 10.55
C PRO A 83 10.00 -0.18 11.75
N LEU A 84 9.55 -1.45 11.83
CA LEU A 84 9.91 -2.35 12.94
C LEU A 84 11.40 -2.68 12.96
N SER A 85 12.10 -2.71 11.81
CA SER A 85 13.57 -2.86 11.80
C SER A 85 14.26 -1.81 12.68
N ARG A 86 13.85 -0.54 12.53
CA ARG A 86 14.39 0.60 13.28
C ARG A 86 13.95 0.57 14.75
N ARG A 87 12.70 0.21 15.03
CA ARG A 87 12.17 0.15 16.40
C ARG A 87 12.76 -1.03 17.19
N CYS A 88 12.98 -2.18 16.55
CA CYS A 88 13.70 -3.32 17.13
C CYS A 88 15.13 -2.94 17.58
N ALA A 89 15.83 -2.12 16.81
CA ALA A 89 17.17 -1.65 17.17
C ALA A 89 17.19 -0.77 18.44
N ARG A 90 16.04 -0.26 18.90
CA ARG A 90 15.92 0.63 20.07
C ARG A 90 15.26 -0.02 21.30
N LEU A 91 15.13 -1.36 21.31
CA LEU A 91 14.25 -2.15 22.19
C LEU A 91 12.78 -1.86 21.91
N LEU A 92 12.06 -2.87 21.41
CA LEU A 92 10.61 -2.80 21.18
C LEU A 92 9.88 -2.45 22.49
N ARG A 93 9.03 -1.44 22.44
CA ARG A 93 8.06 -1.16 23.50
C ARG A 93 6.77 -1.94 23.23
N SER A 94 6.02 -2.24 24.29
CA SER A 94 4.64 -2.72 24.13
C SER A 94 3.83 -1.72 23.29
N GLY A 95 3.13 -2.17 22.26
CA GLY A 95 2.38 -1.31 21.33
C GLY A 95 3.11 -0.96 20.03
N ASP A 96 4.43 -1.21 19.92
CA ASP A 96 5.17 -0.90 18.69
C ASP A 96 4.78 -1.79 17.51
N LEU A 97 4.41 -3.05 17.79
CA LEU A 97 3.97 -3.98 16.75
C LEU A 97 2.59 -3.57 16.22
N GLU A 98 1.65 -3.33 17.12
CA GLU A 98 0.30 -2.89 16.82
C GLU A 98 0.32 -1.61 15.98
N SER A 99 1.08 -0.61 16.41
CA SER A 99 1.27 0.65 15.66
C SER A 99 1.77 0.42 14.24
N VAL A 100 2.67 -0.54 14.01
CA VAL A 100 3.18 -0.80 12.65
C VAL A 100 2.20 -1.61 11.82
N LEU A 101 1.44 -2.51 12.43
CA LEU A 101 0.36 -3.21 11.75
C LEU A 101 -0.75 -2.23 11.33
N ASP A 102 -1.07 -1.23 12.15
CA ASP A 102 -2.01 -0.16 11.80
C ASP A 102 -1.51 0.69 10.62
N GLU A 103 -0.21 1.02 10.60
CA GLU A 103 0.44 1.71 9.47
C GLU A 103 0.36 0.87 8.18
N ASP A 104 0.65 -0.43 8.27
CA ASP A 104 0.58 -1.39 7.18
C ASP A 104 -0.87 -1.55 6.66
N GLU A 105 -1.86 -1.61 7.55
CA GLU A 105 -3.28 -1.68 7.21
C GLU A 105 -3.73 -0.42 6.45
N LEU A 106 -3.33 0.77 6.91
CA LEU A 106 -3.67 2.03 6.26
C LEU A 106 -3.18 2.07 4.81
N ILE A 107 -1.96 1.58 4.55
CA ILE A 107 -1.39 1.49 3.21
C ILE A 107 -2.26 0.58 2.33
N LEU A 108 -2.63 -0.60 2.83
CA LEU A 108 -3.45 -1.56 2.09
C LEU A 108 -4.85 -1.00 1.81
N ARG A 109 -5.48 -0.34 2.78
CA ARG A 109 -6.79 0.29 2.61
C ARG A 109 -6.72 1.41 1.57
N LYS A 110 -5.70 2.27 1.61
CA LYS A 110 -5.49 3.30 0.59
C LYS A 110 -5.29 2.69 -0.80
N MET A 111 -4.53 1.61 -0.92
CA MET A 111 -4.35 0.90 -2.19
C MET A 111 -5.67 0.37 -2.75
N LEU A 112 -6.54 -0.20 -1.91
CA LEU A 112 -7.85 -0.70 -2.32
C LEU A 112 -8.74 0.44 -2.84
N LEU A 113 -8.78 1.56 -2.12
CA LEU A 113 -9.55 2.73 -2.54
C LEU A 113 -9.04 3.30 -3.88
N ILE A 114 -7.72 3.45 -4.03
CA ILE A 114 -7.13 3.87 -5.30
C ILE A 114 -7.49 2.89 -6.42
N ALA A 115 -7.34 1.58 -6.18
CA ALA A 115 -7.61 0.56 -7.19
C ALA A 115 -9.07 0.56 -7.66
N ALA A 116 -10.03 0.76 -6.75
CA ALA A 116 -11.45 0.88 -7.07
C ALA A 116 -11.76 2.13 -7.92
N SER A 117 -11.01 3.22 -7.73
CA SER A 117 -11.18 4.46 -8.49
C SER A 117 -10.46 4.46 -9.86
N LEU A 118 -9.65 3.46 -10.18
CA LEU A 118 -8.99 3.33 -11.49
C LEU A 118 -9.98 2.83 -12.55
N LYS A 119 -10.46 3.75 -13.39
CA LYS A 119 -11.28 3.44 -14.57
C LYS A 119 -10.46 2.86 -15.72
#